data_AF-A0A7S7UIL1-F1
#
_entry.id   AF-A0A7S7UIL1-F1
#
_cell.length_a   1.000
_cell.length_b   1.000
_cell.length_c   1.000
_cell.angle_alpha   90.00
_cell.angle_beta   90.00
_cell.angle_gamma   90.00
#
_symmetry.space_group_name_H-M   'P 1'
#
loop_
_entity.id
_entity.type
_entity.pdbx_description
1 polymer ?
#
loop_
_entity_poly.entity_id
_entity_poly.type
_entity_poly.pdbx_seq_one_letter_code
_entity_poly.pdbx_strand_id
1 'polypeptide(L)'
;MHRREDVTMWLFFLVAWVVLLAAIAFLAPQTLGYDITHLPAAFAALPMPQRLAAGAILVVGLALIGASVFRLSRQDRRLDSLRDRLKKTREDVVVAHALQNHLDTTVQHLIESDPREAVSALHDKLGETEQRALHQQGRNQSTDMHDQLAEIRRRQQALRETVGKVADQRRAVEPVFTEIRDRQNQLERALLDLETDDRKNNLADRLKDIGRDVAILLGRVDAVQGTYATLSQYKDDLAKSHAELVPLRSEDAGINALIGELSLSHDRLAKTIDELETGGEVPLSARVEALSKNRNEIEQRLARIDDSANILRGIRLDFEELAQRRAQLERSLTEVETDPDGKTLVDRQNALNDFVLRSRQRLGALQETLATLNAFKTELSKSQADLVPLKAPVFGIEAMITEVSSTRDLLAQTVGAIEANGDVTLTARVDALTRSKREVEDRLARIFDNFNALDALRKDIGGIFSTIRNSLNRIG
;
A
#
# COMPACT_ATOMS: atom_id res chain seq x y z
N MET A 1 -43.33 75.21 -29.18
CA MET A 1 -43.27 73.76 -28.85
C MET A 1 -41.91 73.28 -28.34
N HIS A 2 -40.85 74.11 -28.30
CA HIS A 2 -39.49 73.63 -27.93
C HIS A 2 -39.19 73.36 -26.45
N ARG A 3 -40.06 73.74 -25.50
CA ARG A 3 -39.74 73.55 -24.07
C ARG A 3 -40.11 72.17 -23.49
N ARG A 4 -40.84 71.34 -24.26
CA ARG A 4 -41.31 70.01 -23.81
C ARG A 4 -40.34 68.89 -24.18
N GLU A 5 -39.58 69.03 -25.26
CA GLU A 5 -38.64 68.02 -25.76
C GLU A 5 -37.35 67.94 -24.91
N ASP A 6 -36.86 69.09 -24.44
CA ASP A 6 -35.68 69.15 -23.55
C ASP A 6 -35.92 68.45 -22.20
N VAL A 7 -37.14 68.56 -21.66
CA VAL A 7 -37.50 67.92 -20.39
C VAL A 7 -37.61 66.40 -20.54
N THR A 8 -38.13 65.92 -21.68
CA THR A 8 -38.21 64.47 -21.96
C THR A 8 -36.84 63.82 -22.15
N MET A 9 -35.88 64.51 -22.78
CA MET A 9 -34.52 63.99 -22.94
C MET A 9 -33.76 63.92 -21.61
N TRP A 10 -33.93 64.93 -20.76
CA TRP A 10 -33.31 64.98 -19.43
C TRP A 10 -33.85 63.88 -18.49
N LEU A 11 -35.16 63.64 -18.56
CA LEU A 11 -35.83 62.62 -17.75
C LEU A 11 -35.46 61.20 -18.21
N PHE A 12 -35.29 60.98 -19.52
CA PHE A 12 -34.83 59.70 -20.07
C PHE A 12 -33.39 59.38 -19.64
N PHE A 13 -32.51 60.39 -19.64
CA PHE A 13 -31.12 60.24 -19.21
C PHE A 13 -31.02 59.93 -17.71
N LEU A 14 -31.83 60.58 -16.88
CA LEU A 14 -31.92 60.29 -15.44
C LEU A 14 -32.43 58.88 -15.17
N VAL A 15 -33.49 58.45 -15.86
CA VAL A 15 -34.06 57.11 -15.70
C VAL A 15 -33.06 56.04 -16.14
N ALA A 16 -32.38 56.23 -17.27
CA ALA A 16 -31.34 55.31 -17.74
C ALA A 16 -30.18 55.19 -16.73
N TRP A 17 -29.81 56.29 -16.06
CA TRP A 17 -28.78 56.29 -15.03
C TRP A 17 -29.21 55.59 -13.75
N VAL A 18 -30.46 55.78 -13.31
CA VAL A 18 -31.03 55.09 -12.14
C VAL A 18 -31.10 53.58 -12.41
N VAL A 19 -31.48 53.18 -13.62
CA VAL A 19 -31.51 51.76 -14.04
C VAL A 19 -30.10 51.18 -14.08
N LEU A 20 -29.11 51.91 -14.59
CA LEU A 20 -27.72 51.47 -14.60
C LEU A 20 -27.16 51.30 -13.18
N LEU A 21 -27.43 52.26 -12.29
CA LEU A 21 -27.03 52.16 -10.87
C LEU A 21 -27.70 51.00 -10.15
N ALA A 22 -29.00 50.78 -10.40
CA ALA A 22 -29.73 49.65 -9.85
C ALA A 22 -29.18 48.31 -10.36
N ALA A 23 -28.81 48.23 -11.65
CA ALA A 23 -28.18 47.06 -12.23
C ALA A 23 -26.80 46.79 -11.60
N ILE A 24 -25.96 47.82 -11.43
CA ILE A 24 -24.66 47.68 -10.78
C ILE A 24 -24.82 47.24 -9.32
N ALA A 25 -25.77 47.82 -8.58
CA ALA A 25 -26.06 47.44 -7.20
C ALA A 25 -26.60 46.00 -7.07
N PHE A 26 -27.29 45.48 -8.08
CA PHE A 26 -27.79 44.10 -8.07
C PHE A 26 -26.76 43.07 -8.55
N LEU A 27 -25.91 43.42 -9.53
CA LEU A 27 -24.90 42.52 -10.10
C LEU A 27 -23.59 42.45 -9.29
N ALA A 28 -23.20 43.52 -8.60
CA ALA A 28 -21.95 43.56 -7.82
C ALA A 28 -21.89 42.53 -6.66
N PRO A 29 -22.97 42.26 -5.89
CA PRO A 29 -22.94 41.23 -4.85
C PRO A 29 -22.86 39.81 -5.42
N GLN A 30 -23.55 39.58 -6.55
CA GLN A 30 -23.70 38.23 -7.12
C GLN A 30 -22.47 37.75 -7.89
N THR A 31 -21.67 38.66 -8.45
CA THR A 31 -20.53 38.31 -9.31
C THR A 31 -19.17 38.51 -8.64
N LEU A 32 -19.08 39.41 -7.66
CA LEU A 32 -17.81 39.78 -7.00
C LEU A 32 -17.83 39.52 -5.49
N GLY A 33 -18.93 39.02 -4.91
CA GLY A 33 -19.03 38.71 -3.48
C GLY A 33 -19.00 39.94 -2.56
N TYR A 34 -19.24 41.14 -3.09
CA TYR A 34 -19.25 42.38 -2.31
C TYR A 34 -20.60 42.61 -1.64
N ASP A 35 -20.59 42.58 -0.30
CA ASP A 35 -21.76 42.86 0.51
C ASP A 35 -21.95 44.38 0.69
N ILE A 36 -22.84 44.95 -0.13
CA ILE A 36 -23.10 46.39 -0.26
C ILE A 36 -23.57 47.01 1.07
N THR A 37 -24.11 46.20 1.97
CA THR A 37 -24.58 46.65 3.30
C THR A 37 -23.44 47.11 4.20
N HIS A 38 -22.20 46.68 3.93
CA HIS A 38 -21.01 47.02 4.72
C HIS A 38 -20.13 48.13 4.11
N LEU A 39 -20.47 48.64 2.92
CA LEU A 39 -19.70 49.70 2.25
C LEU A 39 -19.49 50.98 3.09
N PRO A 40 -20.50 51.49 3.84
CA PRO A 40 -20.29 52.68 4.68
C PRO A 40 -19.32 52.40 5.84
N ALA A 41 -19.38 51.20 6.42
CA ALA A 41 -18.50 50.78 7.51
C ALA A 41 -17.07 50.50 7.00
N ALA A 42 -16.93 49.90 5.82
CA ALA A 42 -15.65 49.70 5.15
C ALA A 42 -14.99 51.04 4.79
N PHE A 43 -15.75 51.98 4.20
CA PHE A 43 -15.25 53.33 3.92
C PHE A 43 -14.86 54.10 5.18
N ALA A 44 -15.56 53.86 6.30
CA ALA A 44 -15.26 54.43 7.60
C ALA A 44 -14.01 53.82 8.27
N ALA A 45 -13.57 52.64 7.83
CA ALA A 45 -12.39 51.94 8.34
C ALA A 45 -11.10 52.25 7.54
N LEU A 46 -11.20 52.85 6.34
CA LEU A 46 -10.02 53.14 5.53
C LEU A 46 -9.14 54.28 6.12
N PRO A 47 -7.81 54.24 5.92
CA PRO A 47 -6.91 55.34 6.28
C PRO A 47 -7.29 56.64 5.56
N MET A 48 -7.18 57.79 6.25
CA MET A 48 -7.64 59.09 5.76
C MET A 48 -7.19 59.50 4.33
N PRO A 49 -5.95 59.23 3.88
CA PRO A 49 -5.55 59.56 2.50
C PRO A 49 -6.32 58.76 1.44
N GLN A 50 -6.74 57.53 1.74
CA GLN A 50 -7.48 56.69 0.79
C GLN A 50 -8.96 57.09 0.71
N ARG A 51 -9.53 57.64 1.79
CA ARG A 51 -10.89 58.22 1.74
C ARG A 51 -10.93 59.46 0.87
N LEU A 52 -9.90 60.31 0.94
CA LEU A 52 -9.78 61.48 0.08
C LEU A 52 -9.62 61.09 -1.39
N ALA A 53 -8.83 60.06 -1.69
CA ALA A 53 -8.67 59.55 -3.05
C ALA A 53 -9.98 58.99 -3.62
N ALA A 54 -10.71 58.17 -2.86
CA ALA A 54 -11.98 57.63 -3.30
C ALA A 54 -13.06 58.72 -3.47
N GLY A 55 -13.08 59.72 -2.57
CA GLY A 55 -13.93 60.89 -2.73
C GLY A 55 -13.58 61.71 -3.98
N ALA A 56 -12.30 61.91 -4.28
CA ALA A 56 -11.84 62.62 -5.46
C ALA A 56 -12.24 61.91 -6.76
N ILE A 57 -12.18 60.59 -6.80
CA ILE A 57 -12.60 59.79 -7.98
C ILE A 57 -14.10 59.99 -8.26
N LEU A 58 -14.94 60.01 -7.21
CA LEU A 58 -16.38 60.29 -7.36
C LEU A 58 -16.65 61.71 -7.87
N VAL A 59 -15.93 62.70 -7.35
CA VAL A 59 -16.06 64.10 -7.77
C VAL A 59 -15.60 64.29 -9.22
N VAL A 60 -14.50 63.65 -9.63
CA VAL A 60 -14.01 63.67 -11.01
C VAL A 60 -15.00 62.99 -11.97
N GLY A 61 -15.60 61.88 -11.55
CA GLY A 61 -16.66 61.21 -12.31
C GLY A 61 -17.86 62.13 -12.56
N LEU A 62 -18.34 62.82 -11.53
CA LEU A 62 -19.43 63.79 -11.65
C LEU A 62 -19.04 65.00 -12.51
N ALA A 63 -17.81 65.49 -12.42
CA ALA A 63 -17.32 66.60 -13.25
C ALA A 63 -17.22 66.22 -14.73
N LEU A 64 -16.79 64.99 -15.04
CA LEU A 64 -16.75 64.46 -16.42
C LEU A 64 -18.15 64.33 -17.02
N ILE A 65 -19.14 63.93 -16.19
CA ILE A 65 -20.55 63.86 -16.60
C ILE A 65 -21.12 65.27 -16.85
N GLY A 66 -20.81 66.25 -16.00
CA GLY A 66 -21.20 67.64 -16.23
C GLY A 66 -20.58 68.22 -17.51
N ALA A 67 -19.32 67.88 -17.79
CA ALA A 67 -18.60 68.35 -18.98
C ALA A 67 -19.14 67.76 -20.29
N SER A 68 -19.61 66.51 -20.28
CA SER A 68 -20.18 65.87 -21.48
C SER A 68 -21.54 66.46 -21.84
N VAL A 69 -22.39 66.74 -20.84
CA VAL A 69 -23.68 67.43 -21.03
C VAL A 69 -23.47 68.87 -21.52
N PHE A 70 -22.47 69.57 -21.00
CA PHE A 70 -22.11 70.91 -21.46
C PHE A 70 -21.63 70.92 -22.92
N ARG A 71 -20.86 69.92 -23.35
CA ARG A 71 -20.41 69.79 -24.75
C ARG A 71 -21.56 69.52 -25.71
N LEU A 72 -22.54 68.69 -25.32
CA LEU A 72 -23.69 68.38 -26.18
C LEU A 72 -24.58 69.62 -26.41
N SER A 73 -24.85 70.40 -25.35
CA SER A 73 -25.65 71.64 -25.48
C SER A 73 -24.98 72.74 -26.32
N ARG A 74 -23.64 72.71 -26.44
CA ARG A 74 -22.86 73.69 -27.21
C ARG A 74 -22.77 73.35 -28.69
N GLN A 75 -22.97 72.08 -29.05
CA GLN A 75 -23.00 71.63 -30.45
C GLN A 75 -24.31 72.01 -31.14
N ASP A 76 -25.46 71.93 -30.46
CA ASP A 76 -26.75 72.34 -31.02
C ASP A 76 -26.80 73.83 -31.39
N ARG A 77 -26.25 74.70 -30.54
CA ARG A 77 -26.20 76.15 -30.80
C ARG A 77 -25.39 76.52 -32.04
N ARG A 78 -24.43 75.68 -32.45
CA ARG A 78 -23.63 75.91 -33.66
C ARG A 78 -24.40 75.52 -34.93
N LEU A 79 -25.26 74.51 -34.87
CA LEU A 79 -26.08 74.07 -35.99
C LEU A 79 -27.20 75.07 -36.34
N ASP A 80 -27.84 75.67 -35.34
CA ASP A 80 -28.87 76.70 -35.59
C ASP A 80 -28.28 77.96 -36.25
N SER A 81 -27.07 78.37 -35.84
CA SER A 81 -26.39 79.53 -36.44
C SER A 81 -26.00 79.34 -37.92
N LEU A 82 -25.79 78.08 -38.34
CA LEU A 82 -25.50 77.72 -39.71
C LEU A 82 -26.78 77.63 -40.55
N ARG A 83 -27.89 77.19 -39.95
CA ARG A 83 -29.20 77.10 -40.60
C ARG A 83 -29.79 78.48 -40.93
N ASP A 84 -29.61 79.45 -40.03
CA ASP A 84 -30.05 80.84 -40.27
C ASP A 84 -29.24 81.54 -41.36
N ARG A 85 -27.94 81.27 -41.47
CA ARG A 85 -27.09 81.82 -42.53
C ARG A 85 -27.45 81.26 -43.91
N LEU A 86 -27.79 79.98 -43.98
CA LEU A 86 -28.20 79.30 -45.21
C LEU A 86 -29.58 79.76 -45.71
N LYS A 87 -30.47 80.17 -44.80
CA LYS A 87 -31.78 80.71 -45.16
C LYS A 87 -31.67 82.12 -45.76
N LYS A 88 -30.78 82.95 -45.22
CA LYS A 88 -30.54 84.33 -45.69
C LYS A 88 -29.93 84.39 -47.09
N THR A 89 -29.00 83.48 -47.41
CA THR A 89 -28.42 83.37 -48.76
C THR A 89 -29.39 82.85 -49.82
N ARG A 90 -30.46 82.15 -49.41
CA ARG A 90 -31.48 81.64 -50.35
C ARG A 90 -32.50 82.71 -50.73
N GLU A 91 -32.73 83.70 -49.86
CA GLU A 91 -33.62 84.84 -50.15
C GLU A 91 -32.97 85.84 -51.14
N ASP A 92 -31.65 86.05 -51.07
CA ASP A 92 -30.92 86.94 -51.99
C ASP A 92 -30.82 86.41 -53.44
N VAL A 93 -30.83 85.09 -53.63
CA VAL A 93 -30.78 84.46 -54.97
C VAL A 93 -32.14 84.52 -55.70
N VAL A 94 -33.25 84.57 -54.96
CA VAL A 94 -34.59 84.71 -55.56
C VAL A 94 -34.83 86.14 -56.09
N VAL A 95 -34.17 87.15 -55.51
CA VAL A 95 -34.25 88.55 -55.97
C VAL A 95 -33.44 88.78 -57.25
N ALA A 96 -32.33 88.05 -57.45
CA ALA A 96 -31.55 88.10 -58.68
C ALA A 96 -32.26 87.43 -59.88
N HIS A 97 -33.08 86.40 -59.63
CA HIS A 97 -33.80 85.68 -60.69
C HIS A 97 -35.04 86.46 -61.21
N ALA A 98 -35.60 87.37 -60.43
CA ALA A 98 -36.70 88.24 -60.84
C ALA A 98 -36.28 89.36 -61.82
N LEU A 99 -35.00 89.76 -61.81
CA LEU A 99 -34.46 90.82 -62.66
C LEU A 99 -34.04 90.33 -64.07
N GLN A 100 -33.86 89.03 -64.21
CA GLN A 100 -33.44 88.37 -65.45
C GLN A 100 -34.63 88.11 -66.41
N ASN A 101 -35.84 87.87 -65.89
CA ASN A 101 -37.06 87.73 -66.68
C ASN A 101 -37.55 89.05 -67.32
N HIS A 102 -37.13 90.21 -66.79
CA HIS A 102 -37.54 91.52 -67.34
C HIS A 102 -36.68 91.96 -68.54
N LEU A 103 -35.48 91.41 -68.68
CA LEU A 103 -34.59 91.66 -69.83
C LEU A 103 -34.94 90.79 -71.03
N ASP A 104 -35.36 89.54 -70.81
CA ASP A 104 -35.78 88.63 -71.88
C ASP A 104 -37.06 89.09 -72.59
N THR A 105 -38.01 89.67 -71.85
CA THR A 105 -39.25 90.25 -72.41
C THR A 105 -39.01 91.48 -73.29
N THR A 106 -37.90 92.21 -73.07
CA THR A 106 -37.57 93.42 -73.85
C THR A 106 -36.74 93.08 -75.10
N VAL A 107 -36.00 91.96 -75.08
CA VAL A 107 -35.27 91.43 -76.24
C VAL A 107 -36.20 90.68 -77.20
N GLN A 108 -37.22 89.99 -76.69
CA GLN A 108 -38.26 89.37 -77.53
C GLN A 108 -39.08 90.43 -78.29
N HIS A 109 -39.36 91.58 -77.68
CA HIS A 109 -40.11 92.67 -78.32
C HIS A 109 -39.31 93.45 -79.38
N LEU A 110 -37.98 93.28 -79.43
CA LEU A 110 -37.09 93.92 -80.40
C LEU A 110 -36.71 93.00 -81.58
N ILE A 111 -36.94 91.69 -81.47
CA ILE A 111 -36.69 90.68 -82.53
C ILE A 111 -37.96 90.39 -83.35
N GLU A 112 -39.14 90.82 -82.88
CA GLU A 112 -40.44 90.55 -83.50
C GLU A 112 -41.10 91.78 -84.16
N SER A 113 -40.38 92.90 -84.37
CA SER A 113 -40.90 94.06 -85.12
C SER A 113 -40.11 94.35 -86.41
N ASP A 114 -40.85 94.32 -87.52
CA ASP A 114 -40.39 94.36 -88.90
C ASP A 114 -39.86 95.77 -89.29
N PRO A 115 -38.70 95.92 -89.97
CA PRO A 115 -38.08 97.21 -90.29
C PRO A 115 -38.86 98.11 -91.26
N ARG A 116 -40.08 97.72 -91.65
CA ARG A 116 -40.98 98.50 -92.52
C ARG A 116 -41.96 99.40 -91.76
N GLU A 117 -42.26 99.15 -90.48
CA GLU A 117 -43.11 100.04 -89.66
C GLU A 117 -42.34 101.24 -89.08
N ALA A 118 -41.02 101.11 -88.90
CA ALA A 118 -40.17 102.24 -88.50
C ALA A 118 -39.97 103.26 -89.65
N VAL A 119 -40.07 102.82 -90.91
CA VAL A 119 -39.91 103.67 -92.09
C VAL A 119 -41.23 104.34 -92.49
N SER A 120 -42.38 103.67 -92.31
CA SER A 120 -43.69 104.30 -92.52
C SER A 120 -44.01 105.37 -91.45
N ALA A 121 -43.64 105.14 -90.19
CA ALA A 121 -43.82 106.13 -89.11
C ALA A 121 -42.92 107.38 -89.26
N LEU A 122 -41.79 107.28 -89.98
CA LEU A 122 -40.96 108.42 -90.35
C LEU A 122 -41.48 109.18 -91.58
N HIS A 123 -42.15 108.49 -92.52
CA HIS A 123 -42.74 109.11 -93.70
C HIS A 123 -44.06 109.84 -93.37
N ASP A 124 -44.85 109.28 -92.45
CA ASP A 124 -46.11 109.87 -91.97
C ASP A 124 -45.86 111.14 -91.12
N LYS A 125 -44.76 111.16 -90.36
CA LYS A 125 -44.33 112.36 -89.61
C LYS A 125 -43.73 113.47 -90.48
N LEU A 126 -43.24 113.16 -91.68
CA LEU A 126 -42.76 114.17 -92.62
C LEU A 126 -43.93 114.87 -93.34
N GLY A 127 -44.97 114.11 -93.74
CA GLY A 127 -46.20 114.65 -94.31
C GLY A 127 -46.99 115.55 -93.35
N GLU A 128 -47.03 115.21 -92.06
CA GLU A 128 -47.69 116.03 -91.04
C GLU A 128 -46.96 117.33 -90.66
N THR A 129 -45.67 117.46 -91.02
CA THR A 129 -44.90 118.69 -90.81
C THR A 129 -44.95 119.63 -92.01
N GLU A 130 -45.13 119.10 -93.21
CA GLU A 130 -45.24 119.89 -94.44
C GLU A 130 -46.65 120.49 -94.59
N GLN A 131 -47.68 119.81 -94.08
CA GLN A 131 -49.06 120.30 -94.11
C GLN A 131 -49.40 121.32 -93.01
N ARG A 132 -48.55 121.43 -91.96
CA ARG A 132 -48.63 122.52 -90.97
C ARG A 132 -47.84 123.77 -91.40
N ALA A 133 -46.97 123.69 -92.42
CA ALA A 133 -46.21 124.82 -92.95
C ALA A 133 -47.01 125.71 -93.93
N LEU A 134 -48.04 125.18 -94.59
CA LEU A 134 -48.85 125.92 -95.57
C LEU A 134 -50.03 126.72 -94.99
N HIS A 135 -50.26 126.67 -93.67
CA HIS A 135 -51.36 127.39 -93.01
C HIS A 135 -50.96 128.61 -92.18
N GLN A 136 -49.70 129.06 -92.27
CA GLN A 136 -49.25 130.29 -91.61
C GLN A 136 -48.49 131.26 -92.54
N GLN A 137 -48.57 131.08 -93.87
CA GLN A 137 -47.98 131.99 -94.86
C GLN A 137 -48.90 133.19 -95.24
N GLY A 138 -50.00 133.40 -94.50
CA GLY A 138 -51.07 134.32 -94.91
C GLY A 138 -51.39 135.49 -93.97
N ARG A 139 -50.73 135.64 -92.81
CA ARG A 139 -51.07 136.70 -91.84
C ARG A 139 -49.89 137.04 -90.93
N ASN A 140 -49.14 138.08 -91.32
CA ASN A 140 -48.62 139.17 -90.48
C ASN A 140 -47.37 139.79 -91.13
N GLN A 141 -47.60 140.69 -92.08
CA GLN A 141 -46.58 141.59 -92.58
C GLN A 141 -46.35 142.73 -91.58
N SER A 142 -45.07 142.94 -91.28
CA SER A 142 -44.40 144.25 -91.23
C SER A 142 -43.81 144.74 -89.90
N THR A 143 -43.97 144.11 -88.74
CA THR A 143 -43.32 144.63 -87.51
C THR A 143 -43.04 143.58 -86.41
N ASP A 144 -42.68 142.33 -86.78
CA ASP A 144 -42.36 141.28 -85.77
C ASP A 144 -41.29 140.24 -86.22
N MET A 145 -40.53 140.53 -87.29
CA MET A 145 -39.48 139.60 -87.79
C MET A 145 -38.18 139.66 -86.99
N HIS A 146 -37.95 140.72 -86.21
CA HIS A 146 -36.73 140.83 -85.38
C HIS A 146 -36.82 140.01 -84.09
N ASP A 147 -37.99 139.95 -83.46
CA ASP A 147 -38.18 139.16 -82.23
C ASP A 147 -38.20 137.66 -82.52
N GLN A 148 -38.75 137.23 -83.66
CA GLN A 148 -38.68 135.82 -84.09
C GLN A 148 -37.25 135.38 -84.48
N LEU A 149 -36.44 136.26 -85.10
CA LEU A 149 -35.02 135.97 -85.34
C LEU A 149 -34.21 135.88 -84.04
N ALA A 150 -34.54 136.69 -83.03
CA ALA A 150 -33.93 136.62 -81.71
C ALA A 150 -34.34 135.34 -80.96
N GLU A 151 -35.61 134.94 -81.03
CA GLU A 151 -36.15 133.71 -80.45
C GLU A 151 -35.57 132.46 -81.14
N ILE A 152 -35.49 132.44 -82.47
CA ILE A 152 -34.86 131.33 -83.22
C ILE A 152 -33.37 131.24 -82.92
N ARG A 153 -32.65 132.36 -82.80
CA ARG A 153 -31.26 132.35 -82.34
C ARG A 153 -31.14 131.83 -80.91
N ARG A 154 -32.03 132.21 -79.99
CA ARG A 154 -32.05 131.64 -78.63
C ARG A 154 -32.35 130.15 -78.63
N ARG A 155 -33.29 129.67 -79.46
CA ARG A 155 -33.61 128.24 -79.57
C ARG A 155 -32.49 127.44 -80.22
N GLN A 156 -31.85 127.95 -81.26
CA GLN A 156 -30.66 127.32 -81.86
C GLN A 156 -29.48 127.35 -80.89
N GLN A 157 -29.29 128.42 -80.12
CA GLN A 157 -28.26 128.48 -79.09
C GLN A 157 -28.56 127.50 -77.95
N ALA A 158 -29.81 127.40 -77.51
CA ALA A 158 -30.24 126.44 -76.50
C ALA A 158 -30.14 124.99 -76.99
N LEU A 159 -30.50 124.70 -78.24
CA LEU A 159 -30.28 123.39 -78.87
C LEU A 159 -28.80 123.08 -79.06
N ARG A 160 -27.97 124.06 -79.40
CA ARG A 160 -26.53 123.88 -79.53
C ARG A 160 -25.88 123.67 -78.16
N GLU A 161 -26.38 124.31 -77.11
CA GLU A 161 -25.97 124.04 -75.73
C GLU A 161 -26.46 122.69 -75.22
N THR A 162 -27.70 122.26 -75.53
CA THR A 162 -28.18 120.93 -75.11
C THR A 162 -27.50 119.82 -75.89
N VAL A 163 -27.28 119.98 -77.19
CA VAL A 163 -26.48 119.04 -78.01
C VAL A 163 -25.02 119.06 -77.57
N GLY A 164 -24.45 120.22 -77.23
CA GLY A 164 -23.12 120.33 -76.62
C GLY A 164 -23.06 119.57 -75.30
N LYS A 165 -24.02 119.79 -74.40
CA LYS A 165 -24.14 119.07 -73.12
C LYS A 165 -24.33 117.57 -73.30
N VAL A 166 -25.12 117.12 -74.28
CA VAL A 166 -25.33 115.69 -74.59
C VAL A 166 -24.09 115.08 -75.23
N ALA A 167 -23.39 115.81 -76.11
CA ALA A 167 -22.12 115.37 -76.67
C ALA A 167 -21.02 115.30 -75.59
N ASP A 168 -21.00 116.24 -74.65
CA ASP A 168 -20.10 116.26 -73.50
C ASP A 168 -20.44 115.13 -72.51
N GLN A 169 -21.72 114.86 -72.27
CA GLN A 169 -22.16 113.68 -71.50
C GLN A 169 -21.79 112.38 -72.19
N ARG A 170 -21.97 112.28 -73.52
CA ARG A 170 -21.54 111.10 -74.29
C ARG A 170 -20.02 110.92 -74.24
N ARG A 171 -19.27 112.01 -74.33
CA ARG A 171 -17.81 112.01 -74.17
C ARG A 171 -17.37 111.66 -72.75
N ALA A 172 -18.16 112.00 -71.73
CA ALA A 172 -17.93 111.63 -70.34
C ALA A 172 -18.29 110.17 -70.02
N VAL A 173 -19.22 109.55 -70.78
CA VAL A 173 -19.65 108.16 -70.57
C VAL A 173 -18.85 107.15 -71.40
N GLU A 174 -18.30 107.55 -72.55
CA GLU A 174 -17.37 106.71 -73.35
C GLU A 174 -16.24 106.04 -72.54
N PRO A 175 -15.52 106.74 -71.62
CA PRO A 175 -14.49 106.09 -70.81
C PRO A 175 -15.04 105.00 -69.88
N VAL A 176 -16.29 105.14 -69.42
CA VAL A 176 -16.94 104.12 -68.57
C VAL A 176 -17.26 102.86 -69.40
N PHE A 177 -17.71 103.02 -70.64
CA PHE A 177 -17.93 101.87 -71.53
C PHE A 177 -16.63 101.17 -71.91
N THR A 178 -15.55 101.92 -72.14
CA THR A 178 -14.23 101.31 -72.36
C THR A 178 -13.72 100.59 -71.11
N GLU A 179 -13.91 101.16 -69.92
CA GLU A 179 -13.52 100.53 -68.66
C GLU A 179 -14.36 99.26 -68.37
N ILE A 180 -15.67 99.29 -68.63
CA ILE A 180 -16.54 98.11 -68.48
C ILE A 180 -16.11 97.02 -69.46
N ARG A 181 -15.82 97.38 -70.72
CA ARG A 181 -15.33 96.42 -71.71
C ARG A 181 -13.97 95.84 -71.32
N ASP A 182 -13.07 96.66 -70.78
CA ASP A 182 -11.77 96.20 -70.28
C ASP A 182 -11.94 95.30 -69.06
N ARG A 183 -12.83 95.62 -68.12
CA ARG A 183 -13.16 94.75 -66.97
C ARG A 183 -13.81 93.44 -67.40
N GLN A 184 -14.68 93.48 -68.40
CA GLN A 184 -15.28 92.26 -68.97
C GLN A 184 -14.20 91.39 -69.60
N ASN A 185 -13.31 91.96 -70.41
CA ASN A 185 -12.18 91.23 -70.98
C ASN A 185 -11.24 90.67 -69.90
N GLN A 186 -11.02 91.41 -68.81
CA GLN A 186 -10.24 90.94 -67.66
C GLN A 186 -10.94 89.76 -66.96
N LEU A 187 -12.25 89.82 -66.77
CA LEU A 187 -13.04 88.73 -66.18
C LEU A 187 -13.06 87.50 -67.08
N GLU A 188 -13.24 87.66 -68.40
CA GLU A 188 -13.18 86.55 -69.35
C GLU A 188 -11.82 85.87 -69.35
N ARG A 189 -10.72 86.65 -69.32
CA ARG A 189 -9.38 86.10 -69.18
C ARG A 189 -9.19 85.37 -67.85
N ALA A 190 -9.63 85.96 -66.73
CA ALA A 190 -9.53 85.34 -65.41
C ALA A 190 -10.39 84.08 -65.28
N LEU A 191 -11.56 84.03 -65.91
CA LEU A 191 -12.41 82.85 -65.96
C LEU A 191 -11.79 81.75 -66.81
N LEU A 192 -11.19 82.09 -67.94
CA LEU A 192 -10.50 81.12 -68.80
C LEU A 192 -9.25 80.54 -68.12
N ASP A 193 -8.50 81.38 -67.41
CA ASP A 193 -7.33 81.00 -66.59
C ASP A 193 -7.75 80.14 -65.37
N LEU A 194 -8.93 80.40 -64.80
CA LEU A 194 -9.49 79.59 -63.72
C LEU A 194 -10.03 78.25 -64.24
N GLU A 195 -10.68 78.25 -65.40
CA GLU A 195 -11.25 77.06 -66.03
C GLU A 195 -10.15 76.14 -66.55
N THR A 196 -9.09 76.71 -67.12
CA THR A 196 -7.97 75.98 -67.73
C THR A 196 -6.65 76.48 -67.16
N ASP A 197 -6.06 75.69 -66.27
CA ASP A 197 -4.74 75.99 -65.69
C ASP A 197 -3.63 75.92 -66.77
N ASP A 198 -2.42 76.40 -66.48
CA ASP A 198 -1.22 76.37 -67.34
C ASP A 198 -0.93 74.97 -67.92
N ARG A 199 -1.40 73.93 -67.24
CA ARG A 199 -1.28 72.51 -67.62
C ARG A 199 -2.44 71.97 -68.47
N LYS A 200 -3.37 72.82 -68.88
CA LYS A 200 -4.62 72.48 -69.59
C LYS A 200 -5.57 71.57 -68.82
N ASN A 201 -5.44 71.52 -67.51
CA ASN A 201 -6.37 70.78 -66.66
C ASN A 201 -7.60 71.65 -66.40
N ASN A 202 -8.77 71.07 -66.58
CA ASN A 202 -10.00 71.77 -66.23
C ASN A 202 -10.16 71.86 -64.70
N LEU A 203 -10.90 72.87 -64.22
CA LEU A 203 -11.18 73.07 -62.79
C LEU A 203 -11.82 71.83 -62.12
N ALA A 204 -12.67 71.10 -62.85
CA ALA A 204 -13.38 69.93 -62.34
C ALA A 204 -12.43 68.76 -62.03
N ASP A 205 -11.43 68.54 -62.89
CA ASP A 205 -10.42 67.50 -62.72
C ASP A 205 -9.52 67.84 -61.54
N ARG A 206 -9.13 69.11 -61.38
CA ARG A 206 -8.38 69.58 -60.20
C ARG A 206 -9.17 69.37 -58.90
N LEU A 207 -10.47 69.67 -58.90
CA LEU A 207 -11.32 69.45 -57.72
C LEU A 207 -11.47 67.96 -57.42
N LYS A 208 -11.56 67.11 -58.44
CA LYS A 208 -11.60 65.65 -58.31
C LYS A 208 -10.27 65.08 -57.81
N ASP A 209 -9.15 65.61 -58.26
CA ASP A 209 -7.81 65.25 -57.79
C ASP A 209 -7.63 65.65 -56.32
N ILE A 210 -7.97 66.89 -55.95
CA ILE A 210 -7.96 67.35 -54.55
C ILE A 210 -8.88 66.48 -53.69
N GLY A 211 -10.07 66.12 -54.17
CA GLY A 211 -10.97 65.21 -53.47
C GLY A 211 -10.36 63.82 -53.24
N ARG A 212 -9.66 63.28 -54.25
CA ARG A 212 -8.91 62.02 -54.12
C ARG A 212 -7.76 62.14 -53.13
N ASP A 213 -6.97 63.21 -53.19
CA ASP A 213 -5.86 63.45 -52.27
C ASP A 213 -6.35 63.62 -50.83
N VAL A 214 -7.45 64.33 -50.61
CA VAL A 214 -8.09 64.45 -49.30
C VAL A 214 -8.57 63.09 -48.79
N ALA A 215 -9.19 62.27 -49.64
CA ALA A 215 -9.60 60.92 -49.25
C ALA A 215 -8.39 60.03 -48.87
N ILE A 216 -7.30 60.11 -49.63
CA ILE A 216 -6.05 59.39 -49.32
C ILE A 216 -5.46 59.89 -47.99
N LEU A 217 -5.43 61.21 -47.77
CA LEU A 217 -4.94 61.80 -46.53
C LEU A 217 -5.80 61.39 -45.33
N LEU A 218 -7.12 61.38 -45.47
CA LEU A 218 -8.03 60.88 -44.43
C LEU A 218 -7.76 59.41 -44.12
N GLY A 219 -7.64 58.55 -45.13
CA GLY A 219 -7.29 57.14 -44.92
C GLY A 219 -5.93 56.95 -44.22
N ARG A 220 -4.94 57.80 -44.52
CA ARG A 220 -3.66 57.80 -43.81
C ARG A 220 -3.80 58.27 -42.36
N VAL A 221 -4.63 59.27 -42.08
CA VAL A 221 -4.91 59.73 -40.72
C VAL A 221 -5.60 58.64 -39.92
N ASP A 222 -6.57 57.94 -40.48
CA ASP A 222 -7.25 56.81 -39.84
C ASP A 222 -6.27 55.67 -39.55
N ALA A 223 -5.37 55.35 -40.49
CA ALA A 223 -4.32 54.36 -40.26
C ALA A 223 -3.36 54.77 -39.13
N VAL A 224 -2.94 56.04 -39.09
CA VAL A 224 -2.11 56.57 -37.99
C VAL A 224 -2.86 56.50 -36.66
N GLN A 225 -4.14 56.86 -36.63
CA GLN A 225 -4.98 56.76 -35.44
C GLN A 225 -5.11 55.30 -34.97
N GLY A 226 -5.24 54.35 -35.91
CA GLY A 226 -5.20 52.91 -35.63
C GLY A 226 -3.87 52.48 -35.00
N THR A 227 -2.74 52.91 -35.56
CA THR A 227 -1.41 52.60 -34.98
C THR A 227 -1.18 53.25 -33.62
N TYR A 228 -1.77 54.42 -33.36
CA TYR A 228 -1.70 55.06 -32.05
C TYR A 228 -2.51 54.29 -31.00
N ALA A 229 -3.69 53.78 -31.39
CA ALA A 229 -4.50 52.94 -30.51
C ALA A 229 -3.76 51.64 -30.13
N THR A 230 -3.12 50.96 -31.09
CA THR A 230 -2.33 49.75 -30.81
C THR A 230 -1.10 50.06 -29.96
N LEU A 231 -0.42 51.19 -30.20
CA LEU A 231 0.70 51.62 -29.37
C LEU A 231 0.25 51.92 -27.92
N SER A 232 -0.91 52.54 -27.74
CA SER A 232 -1.48 52.78 -26.41
C SER A 232 -1.78 51.46 -25.70
N GLN A 233 -2.34 50.48 -26.42
CA GLN A 233 -2.60 49.16 -25.86
C GLN A 233 -1.30 48.45 -25.44
N TYR A 234 -0.26 48.46 -26.27
CA TYR A 234 1.03 47.88 -25.89
C TYR A 234 1.68 48.59 -24.70
N LYS A 235 1.50 49.90 -24.57
CA LYS A 235 1.97 50.64 -23.39
C LYS A 235 1.24 50.17 -22.13
N ASP A 236 -0.07 49.97 -22.20
CA ASP A 236 -0.87 49.50 -21.07
C ASP A 236 -0.52 48.04 -20.70
N ASP A 237 -0.32 47.17 -21.68
CA ASP A 237 0.14 45.78 -21.47
C ASP A 237 1.56 45.72 -20.87
N LEU A 238 2.45 46.62 -21.30
CA LEU A 238 3.79 46.74 -20.72
C LEU A 238 3.71 47.25 -19.27
N ALA A 239 2.84 48.22 -18.98
CA ALA A 239 2.63 48.69 -17.61
C ALA A 239 2.06 47.58 -16.72
N LYS A 240 1.12 46.77 -17.24
CA LYS A 240 0.55 45.63 -16.54
C LYS A 240 1.60 44.55 -16.24
N SER A 241 2.36 44.12 -17.24
CA SER A 241 3.42 43.13 -17.05
C SER A 241 4.51 43.64 -16.10
N HIS A 242 4.85 44.93 -16.15
CA HIS A 242 5.77 45.52 -15.18
C HIS A 242 5.21 45.47 -13.76
N ALA A 243 3.93 45.80 -13.57
CA ALA A 243 3.26 45.71 -12.28
C ALA A 243 3.22 44.28 -11.72
N GLU A 244 3.09 43.26 -12.58
CA GLU A 244 3.14 41.85 -12.18
C GLU A 244 4.56 41.38 -11.82
N LEU A 245 5.60 41.95 -12.43
CA LEU A 245 7.00 41.62 -12.12
C LEU A 245 7.52 42.27 -10.84
N VAL A 246 6.98 43.43 -10.44
CA VAL A 246 7.38 44.14 -9.20
C VAL A 246 7.30 43.26 -7.94
N PRO A 247 6.17 42.60 -7.62
CA PRO A 247 6.08 41.75 -6.43
C PRO A 247 7.01 40.53 -6.49
N LEU A 248 7.18 39.93 -7.66
CA LEU A 248 8.12 38.81 -7.85
C LEU A 248 9.59 39.21 -7.63
N ARG A 249 9.92 40.47 -7.92
CA ARG A 249 11.25 41.05 -7.68
C ARG A 249 11.40 41.70 -6.31
N SER A 250 10.34 41.75 -5.49
CA SER A 250 10.42 42.35 -4.17
C SER A 250 11.47 41.62 -3.32
N GLU A 251 12.28 42.40 -2.60
CA GLU A 251 13.36 41.87 -1.78
C GLU A 251 12.83 41.10 -0.56
N ASP A 252 11.64 41.47 -0.07
CA ASP A 252 11.07 40.93 1.18
C ASP A 252 10.11 39.75 1.00
N ALA A 253 9.48 39.59 -0.18
CA ALA A 253 8.46 38.57 -0.41
C ALA A 253 8.53 37.91 -1.80
N GLY A 254 9.48 38.33 -2.63
CA GLY A 254 9.66 37.84 -3.99
C GLY A 254 10.62 36.66 -4.07
N ILE A 255 11.07 36.36 -5.29
CA ILE A 255 12.00 35.27 -5.57
C ILE A 255 13.33 35.47 -4.84
N ASN A 256 13.77 36.72 -4.65
CA ASN A 256 15.00 37.03 -3.92
C ASN A 256 14.90 36.67 -2.43
N ALA A 257 13.75 36.91 -1.79
CA ALA A 257 13.50 36.51 -0.41
C ALA A 257 13.57 34.99 -0.28
N LEU A 258 12.92 34.25 -1.19
CA LEU A 258 12.94 32.78 -1.22
C LEU A 258 14.35 32.24 -1.45
N ILE A 259 15.15 32.88 -2.31
CA ILE A 259 16.56 32.51 -2.51
C ILE A 259 17.36 32.74 -1.22
N GLY A 260 17.12 33.84 -0.52
CA GLY A 260 17.75 34.13 0.78
C GLY A 260 17.38 33.10 1.85
N GLU A 261 16.10 32.77 1.99
CA GLU A 261 15.63 31.73 2.91
C GLU A 261 16.22 30.35 2.57
N LEU A 262 16.27 30.00 1.29
CA LEU A 262 16.85 28.75 0.83
C LEU A 262 18.35 28.68 1.15
N SER A 263 19.09 29.76 0.91
CA SER A 263 20.51 29.85 1.28
C SER A 263 20.72 29.67 2.77
N LEU A 264 19.92 30.32 3.62
CA LEU A 264 20.01 30.15 5.07
C LEU A 264 19.67 28.72 5.51
N SER A 265 18.69 28.09 4.87
CA SER A 265 18.34 26.70 5.15
C SER A 265 19.46 25.74 4.74
N HIS A 266 20.11 26.02 3.60
CA HIS A 266 21.26 25.27 3.11
C HIS A 266 22.44 25.41 4.07
N ASP A 267 22.75 26.61 4.54
CA ASP A 267 23.84 26.85 5.48
C ASP A 267 23.59 26.18 6.83
N ARG A 268 22.34 26.19 7.32
CA ARG A 268 21.95 25.42 8.51
C ARG A 268 22.15 23.93 8.29
N LEU A 269 21.73 23.40 7.15
CA LEU A 269 21.86 21.99 6.82
C LEU A 269 23.33 21.57 6.72
N ALA A 270 24.16 22.36 6.02
CA ALA A 270 25.60 22.18 5.96
C ALA A 270 26.21 22.14 7.37
N LYS A 271 25.85 23.09 8.23
CA LYS A 271 26.31 23.12 9.61
C LYS A 271 25.88 21.87 10.41
N THR A 272 24.64 21.40 10.26
CA THR A 272 24.20 20.17 10.94
C THR A 272 24.94 18.93 10.42
N ILE A 273 25.29 18.88 9.14
CA ILE A 273 26.10 17.79 8.58
C ILE A 273 27.52 17.85 9.16
N ASP A 274 28.11 19.03 9.24
CA ASP A 274 29.43 19.22 9.85
C ASP A 274 29.41 18.84 11.34
N GLU A 275 28.36 19.23 12.08
CA GLU A 275 28.17 18.83 13.49
C GLU A 275 27.96 17.31 13.64
N LEU A 276 27.30 16.65 12.70
CA LEU A 276 27.19 15.18 12.71
C LEU A 276 28.53 14.50 12.43
N GLU A 277 29.29 15.03 11.48
CA GLU A 277 30.59 14.48 11.10
C GLU A 277 31.65 14.75 12.17
N THR A 278 31.64 15.92 12.81
CA THR A 278 32.73 16.40 13.69
C THR A 278 32.33 16.67 15.14
N GLY A 279 31.04 16.68 15.49
CA GLY A 279 30.56 17.04 16.83
C GLY A 279 30.75 15.97 17.91
N GLY A 280 31.20 14.77 17.52
CA GLY A 280 31.67 13.76 18.48
C GLY A 280 33.14 13.93 18.83
N GLU A 281 33.63 13.22 19.85
CA GLU A 281 35.07 13.16 20.17
C GLU A 281 35.93 12.63 19.00
N VAL A 282 35.32 11.86 18.11
CA VAL A 282 35.94 11.27 16.92
C VAL A 282 34.97 11.40 15.74
N PRO A 283 35.45 11.61 14.50
CA PRO A 283 34.60 11.71 13.33
C PRO A 283 33.60 10.56 13.20
N LEU A 284 32.42 10.84 12.63
CA LEU A 284 31.34 9.87 12.50
C LEU A 284 31.79 8.58 11.82
N SER A 285 32.60 8.69 10.76
CA SER A 285 33.23 7.56 10.07
C SER A 285 34.01 6.64 11.01
N ALA A 286 34.87 7.19 11.86
CA ALA A 286 35.65 6.44 12.83
C ALA A 286 34.77 5.83 13.96
N ARG A 287 33.70 6.52 14.37
CA ARG A 287 32.71 5.95 15.30
C ARG A 287 31.97 4.76 14.70
N VAL A 288 31.59 4.84 13.42
CA VAL A 288 30.97 3.74 12.68
C VAL A 288 31.94 2.57 12.54
N GLU A 289 33.21 2.84 12.23
CA GLU A 289 34.25 1.80 12.17
C GLU A 289 34.46 1.14 13.55
N ALA A 290 34.55 1.93 14.63
CA ALA A 290 34.65 1.42 15.98
C ALA A 290 33.42 0.56 16.37
N LEU A 291 32.22 0.99 15.99
CA LEU A 291 31.00 0.23 16.22
C LEU A 291 30.98 -1.08 15.42
N SER A 292 31.46 -1.07 14.17
CA SER A 292 31.64 -2.27 13.35
C SER A 292 32.64 -3.24 13.99
N LYS A 293 33.78 -2.73 14.47
CA LYS A 293 34.80 -3.53 15.16
C LYS A 293 34.24 -4.13 16.46
N ASN A 294 33.54 -3.34 17.26
CA ASN A 294 32.90 -3.80 18.50
C ASN A 294 31.84 -4.86 18.21
N ARG A 295 31.04 -4.70 17.15
CA ARG A 295 30.08 -5.71 16.70
C ARG A 295 30.79 -7.03 16.38
N ASN A 296 31.86 -7.00 15.59
CA ASN A 296 32.61 -8.19 15.22
C ASN A 296 33.22 -8.87 16.47
N GLU A 297 33.71 -8.10 17.44
CA GLU A 297 34.21 -8.65 18.70
C GLU A 297 33.09 -9.31 19.53
N ILE A 298 31.91 -8.69 19.59
CA ILE A 298 30.74 -9.27 20.27
C ILE A 298 30.30 -10.57 19.58
N GLU A 299 30.25 -10.60 18.24
CA GLU A 299 29.94 -11.82 17.48
C GLU A 299 30.96 -12.95 17.77
N GLN A 300 32.25 -12.62 17.87
CA GLN A 300 33.28 -13.60 18.28
C GLN A 300 33.10 -14.09 19.71
N ARG A 301 32.78 -13.19 20.65
CA ARG A 301 32.50 -13.57 22.04
C ARG A 301 31.25 -14.45 22.14
N LEU A 302 30.23 -14.18 21.34
CA LEU A 302 29.02 -14.99 21.26
C LEU A 302 29.32 -16.41 20.74
N ALA A 303 30.11 -16.53 19.67
CA ALA A 303 30.54 -17.84 19.16
C ALA A 303 31.28 -18.68 20.23
N ARG A 304 32.14 -18.04 21.04
CA ARG A 304 32.80 -18.73 22.18
C ARG A 304 31.83 -19.17 23.27
N ILE A 305 30.77 -18.40 23.51
CA ILE A 305 29.71 -18.78 24.45
C ILE A 305 28.91 -19.96 23.90
N ASP A 306 28.59 -19.97 22.62
CA ASP A 306 27.91 -21.09 21.96
C ASP A 306 28.75 -22.37 22.02
N ASP A 307 30.06 -22.27 21.78
CA ASP A 307 30.99 -23.40 21.97
C ASP A 307 30.98 -23.90 23.42
N SER A 308 31.01 -22.99 24.39
CA SER A 308 30.93 -23.34 25.82
C SER A 308 29.61 -24.03 26.17
N ALA A 309 28.50 -23.57 25.60
CA ALA A 309 27.18 -24.18 25.78
C ALA A 309 27.11 -25.58 25.15
N ASN A 310 27.76 -25.79 24.00
CA ASN A 310 27.88 -27.10 23.38
C ASN A 310 28.72 -28.06 24.23
N ILE A 311 29.83 -27.60 24.82
CA ILE A 311 30.64 -28.39 25.77
C ILE A 311 29.79 -28.77 27.00
N LEU A 312 29.06 -27.82 27.60
CA LEU A 312 28.18 -28.11 28.73
C LEU A 312 27.08 -29.12 28.39
N ARG A 313 26.54 -29.07 27.17
CA ARG A 313 25.59 -30.07 26.67
C ARG A 313 26.23 -31.46 26.56
N GLY A 314 27.47 -31.54 26.06
CA GLY A 314 28.26 -32.77 26.04
C GLY A 314 28.47 -33.33 27.44
N ILE A 315 28.94 -32.52 28.39
CA ILE A 315 29.11 -32.92 29.79
C ILE A 315 27.80 -33.42 30.40
N ARG A 316 26.68 -32.78 30.09
CA ARG A 316 25.36 -33.23 30.57
C ARG A 316 25.00 -34.62 30.03
N LEU A 317 25.24 -34.87 28.75
CA LEU A 317 25.04 -36.20 28.15
C LEU A 317 25.93 -37.25 28.81
N ASP A 318 27.20 -36.91 29.09
CA ASP A 318 28.12 -37.82 29.78
C ASP A 318 27.64 -38.13 31.20
N PHE A 319 27.08 -37.16 31.93
CA PHE A 319 26.47 -37.40 33.25
C PHE A 319 25.23 -38.29 33.18
N GLU A 320 24.40 -38.13 32.14
CA GLU A 320 23.24 -39.01 31.90
C GLU A 320 23.71 -40.44 31.60
N GLU A 321 24.78 -40.62 30.81
CA GLU A 321 25.38 -41.93 30.56
C GLU A 321 25.98 -42.53 31.85
N LEU A 322 26.70 -41.75 32.65
CA LEU A 322 27.23 -42.20 33.93
C LEU A 322 26.13 -42.63 34.90
N ALA A 323 25.00 -41.92 34.92
CA ALA A 323 23.84 -42.31 35.73
C ALA A 323 23.24 -43.64 35.25
N GLN A 324 23.16 -43.88 33.94
CA GLN A 324 22.72 -45.16 33.39
C GLN A 324 23.69 -46.29 33.74
N ARG A 325 25.00 -46.08 33.59
CA ARG A 325 26.05 -47.04 33.98
C ARG A 325 25.99 -47.35 35.47
N ARG A 326 25.78 -46.34 36.33
CA ARG A 326 25.58 -46.53 37.77
C ARG A 326 24.35 -47.39 38.05
N ALA A 327 23.21 -47.09 37.43
CA ALA A 327 21.99 -47.89 37.61
C ALA A 327 22.16 -49.33 37.11
N GLN A 328 22.92 -49.53 36.03
CA GLN A 328 23.26 -50.87 35.54
C GLN A 328 24.17 -51.62 36.52
N LEU A 329 25.20 -50.95 37.06
CA LEU A 329 26.07 -51.51 38.09
C LEU A 329 25.28 -51.89 39.34
N GLU A 330 24.37 -51.02 39.80
CA GLU A 330 23.50 -51.27 40.94
C GLU A 330 22.61 -52.49 40.70
N ARG A 331 21.99 -52.62 39.52
CA ARG A 331 21.24 -53.84 39.15
C ARG A 331 22.13 -55.08 39.16
N SER A 332 23.30 -55.03 38.53
CA SER A 332 24.22 -56.18 38.52
C SER A 332 24.73 -56.55 39.92
N LEU A 333 24.92 -55.56 40.81
CA LEU A 333 25.30 -55.80 42.19
C LEU A 333 24.14 -56.45 42.94
N THR A 334 22.90 -55.98 42.75
CA THR A 334 21.73 -56.61 43.37
C THR A 334 21.50 -58.04 42.87
N GLU A 335 21.75 -58.34 41.59
CA GLU A 335 21.71 -59.72 41.04
C GLU A 335 22.79 -60.63 41.65
N VAL A 336 23.96 -60.08 41.98
CA VAL A 336 25.02 -60.83 42.66
C VAL A 336 24.70 -60.99 44.15
N GLU A 337 24.23 -59.95 44.81
CA GLU A 337 23.88 -59.96 46.23
C GLU A 337 22.68 -60.86 46.51
N THR A 338 21.67 -60.87 45.62
CA THR A 338 20.41 -61.60 45.78
C THR A 338 20.12 -62.53 44.60
N ASP A 339 19.84 -63.81 44.89
CA ASP A 339 19.54 -64.83 43.88
C ASP A 339 18.12 -64.61 43.31
N PRO A 340 17.67 -65.30 42.23
CA PRO A 340 16.28 -65.26 41.78
C PRO A 340 15.27 -65.64 42.87
N ASP A 341 15.71 -66.43 43.86
CA ASP A 341 14.93 -66.81 45.05
C ASP A 341 14.94 -65.76 46.18
N GLY A 342 15.62 -64.61 45.99
CA GLY A 342 15.80 -63.58 47.01
C GLY A 342 16.82 -63.91 48.11
N LYS A 343 17.63 -64.96 47.94
CA LYS A 343 18.63 -65.40 48.92
C LYS A 343 19.90 -64.55 48.83
N THR A 344 20.36 -64.03 49.96
CA THR A 344 21.58 -63.21 50.02
C THR A 344 22.83 -64.06 49.81
N LEU A 345 23.97 -63.45 49.48
CA LEU A 345 25.27 -64.13 49.44
C LEU A 345 25.60 -64.87 50.76
N VAL A 346 25.21 -64.27 51.90
CA VAL A 346 25.38 -64.87 53.22
C VAL A 346 24.53 -66.14 53.35
N ASP A 347 23.29 -66.11 52.88
CA ASP A 347 22.42 -67.29 52.88
C ASP A 347 22.97 -68.41 51.98
N ARG A 348 23.53 -68.05 50.82
CA ARG A 348 24.18 -69.02 49.92
C ARG A 348 25.45 -69.61 50.55
N GLN A 349 26.26 -68.79 51.21
CA GLN A 349 27.44 -69.23 51.97
C GLN A 349 27.04 -70.19 53.09
N ASN A 350 25.99 -69.87 53.83
CA ASN A 350 25.45 -70.72 54.89
C ASN A 350 24.93 -72.05 54.33
N ALA A 351 24.17 -72.02 53.22
CA ALA A 351 23.70 -73.22 52.54
C ALA A 351 24.84 -74.11 52.04
N LEU A 352 25.93 -73.51 51.54
CA LEU A 352 27.12 -74.24 51.10
C LEU A 352 27.88 -74.84 52.28
N ASN A 353 28.00 -74.12 53.39
CA ASN A 353 28.57 -74.64 54.65
C ASN A 353 27.73 -75.82 55.18
N ASP A 354 26.41 -75.69 55.20
CA ASP A 354 25.49 -76.76 55.58
C ASP A 354 25.63 -77.98 54.67
N PHE A 355 25.75 -77.77 53.36
CA PHE A 355 26.02 -78.83 52.41
C PHE A 355 27.36 -79.53 52.69
N VAL A 356 28.42 -78.77 52.98
CA VAL A 356 29.73 -79.34 53.36
C VAL A 356 29.63 -80.12 54.67
N LEU A 357 28.92 -79.61 55.67
CA LEU A 357 28.67 -80.31 56.94
C LEU A 357 27.91 -81.61 56.73
N ARG A 358 26.82 -81.59 55.96
CA ARG A 358 26.04 -82.80 55.60
C ARG A 358 26.88 -83.79 54.80
N SER A 359 27.66 -83.31 53.83
CA SER A 359 28.57 -84.13 53.04
C SER A 359 29.64 -84.79 53.91
N ARG A 360 30.21 -84.06 54.88
CA ARG A 360 31.15 -84.60 55.87
C ARG A 360 30.50 -85.63 56.79
N GLN A 361 29.28 -85.36 57.29
CA GLN A 361 28.53 -86.31 58.10
C GLN A 361 28.21 -87.59 57.31
N ARG A 362 27.77 -87.46 56.06
CA ARG A 362 27.50 -88.59 55.17
C ARG A 362 28.77 -89.39 54.87
N LEU A 363 29.91 -88.73 54.66
CA LEU A 363 31.20 -89.40 54.53
C LEU A 363 31.59 -90.14 55.80
N GLY A 364 31.38 -89.55 56.97
CA GLY A 364 31.60 -90.21 58.27
C GLY A 364 30.72 -91.45 58.43
N ALA A 365 29.42 -91.34 58.14
CA ALA A 365 28.50 -92.48 58.15
C ALA A 365 28.92 -93.55 57.14
N LEU A 366 29.37 -93.17 55.94
CA LEU A 366 29.90 -94.11 54.96
C LEU A 366 31.17 -94.81 55.45
N GLN A 367 32.08 -94.09 56.12
CA GLN A 367 33.27 -94.69 56.76
C GLN A 367 32.88 -95.68 57.87
N GLU A 368 31.87 -95.36 58.68
CA GLU A 368 31.34 -96.27 59.69
C GLU A 368 30.71 -97.51 59.05
N THR A 369 29.91 -97.35 57.98
CA THR A 369 29.36 -98.49 57.23
C THR A 369 30.45 -99.31 56.54
N LEU A 370 31.55 -98.70 56.09
CA LEU A 370 32.71 -99.42 55.55
C LEU A 370 33.43 -100.20 56.66
N ALA A 371 33.52 -99.63 57.87
CA ALA A 371 34.09 -100.31 59.02
C ALA A 371 33.24 -101.53 59.42
N THR A 372 31.91 -101.39 59.47
CA THR A 372 31.00 -102.53 59.74
C THR A 372 31.01 -103.56 58.62
N LEU A 373 31.06 -103.13 57.35
CA LEU A 373 31.20 -104.05 56.21
C LEU A 373 32.52 -104.83 56.27
N ASN A 374 33.63 -104.16 56.65
CA ASN A 374 34.90 -104.84 56.86
C ASN A 374 34.84 -105.83 58.03
N ALA A 375 34.16 -105.47 59.13
CA ALA A 375 33.91 -106.40 60.24
C ALA A 375 33.09 -107.62 59.77
N PHE A 376 31.99 -107.42 59.03
CA PHE A 376 31.23 -108.52 58.43
C PHE A 376 32.07 -109.36 57.47
N LYS A 377 32.93 -108.75 56.66
CA LYS A 377 33.85 -109.48 55.79
C LYS A 377 34.83 -110.33 56.58
N THR A 378 35.37 -109.82 57.69
CA THR A 378 36.24 -110.61 58.57
C THR A 378 35.49 -111.76 59.24
N GLU A 379 34.25 -111.54 59.68
CA GLU A 379 33.41 -112.56 60.29
C GLU A 379 32.98 -113.63 59.27
N LEU A 380 32.67 -113.23 58.03
CA LEU A 380 32.37 -114.15 56.94
C LEU A 380 33.60 -114.96 56.53
N SER A 381 34.78 -114.33 56.47
CA SER A 381 36.05 -115.04 56.23
C SER A 381 36.34 -116.05 57.34
N LYS A 382 36.05 -115.70 58.60
CA LYS A 382 36.18 -116.60 59.75
C LYS A 382 35.18 -117.76 59.69
N SER A 383 33.90 -117.47 59.45
CA SER A 383 32.86 -118.50 59.28
C SER A 383 33.17 -119.43 58.11
N GLN A 384 33.70 -118.91 57.01
CA GLN A 384 34.14 -119.72 55.88
C GLN A 384 35.35 -120.59 56.23
N ALA A 385 36.32 -120.07 56.99
CA ALA A 385 37.44 -120.87 57.50
C ALA A 385 36.96 -121.97 58.47
N ASP A 386 35.98 -121.69 59.34
CA ASP A 386 35.40 -122.64 60.28
C ASP A 386 34.58 -123.74 59.56
N LEU A 387 34.05 -123.47 58.36
CA LEU A 387 33.33 -124.46 57.54
C LEU A 387 34.26 -125.37 56.70
N VAL A 388 35.51 -124.98 56.46
CA VAL A 388 36.47 -125.79 55.67
C VAL A 388 36.73 -127.17 56.30
N PRO A 389 36.97 -127.31 57.62
CA PRO A 389 37.15 -128.61 58.27
C PRO A 389 35.93 -129.53 58.14
N LEU A 390 34.71 -128.98 58.19
CA LEU A 390 33.47 -129.76 58.09
C LEU A 390 33.23 -130.32 56.68
N LYS A 391 33.76 -129.64 55.66
CA LYS A 391 33.75 -130.09 54.24
C LYS A 391 34.99 -130.90 53.84
N ALA A 392 35.94 -131.11 54.74
CA ALA A 392 37.18 -131.80 54.38
C ALA A 392 36.90 -133.28 54.06
N PRO A 393 37.35 -133.80 52.91
CA PRO A 393 37.02 -135.16 52.46
C PRO A 393 37.58 -136.29 53.33
N VAL A 394 38.50 -135.99 54.26
CA VAL A 394 39.20 -137.00 55.09
C VAL A 394 38.66 -137.03 56.54
N PHE A 395 38.16 -135.91 57.08
CA PHE A 395 37.69 -135.81 58.48
C PHE A 395 36.34 -135.10 58.63
N GLY A 396 35.75 -134.64 57.53
CA GLY A 396 34.47 -133.93 57.52
C GLY A 396 33.29 -134.88 57.58
N ILE A 397 32.09 -134.28 57.53
CA ILE A 397 30.82 -135.02 57.62
C ILE A 397 30.71 -136.09 56.53
N GLU A 398 31.27 -135.83 55.34
CA GLU A 398 31.27 -136.77 54.22
C GLU A 398 32.16 -138.01 54.49
N ALA A 399 33.31 -137.83 55.14
CA ALA A 399 34.17 -138.94 55.57
C ALA A 399 33.48 -139.81 56.63
N MET A 400 32.82 -139.18 57.62
CA MET A 400 32.02 -139.89 58.62
C MET A 400 30.87 -140.70 58.00
N ILE A 401 30.15 -140.15 57.01
CA ILE A 401 29.09 -140.88 56.29
C ILE A 401 29.64 -142.11 55.56
N THR A 402 30.83 -141.97 54.97
CA THR A 402 31.50 -143.05 54.25
C THR A 402 31.94 -144.17 55.22
N GLU A 403 32.50 -143.80 56.37
CA GLU A 403 32.91 -144.75 57.41
C GLU A 403 31.72 -145.50 58.03
N VAL A 404 30.63 -144.79 58.35
CA VAL A 404 29.38 -145.41 58.84
C VAL A 404 28.78 -146.38 57.81
N SER A 405 28.86 -146.05 56.51
CA SER A 405 28.40 -146.95 55.46
C SER A 405 29.24 -148.22 55.37
N SER A 406 30.57 -148.09 55.50
CA SER A 406 31.49 -149.24 55.48
C SER A 406 31.29 -150.21 56.66
N THR A 407 31.06 -149.68 57.87
CA THR A 407 30.83 -150.49 59.07
C THR A 407 29.50 -151.24 59.01
N ARG A 408 28.44 -150.61 58.48
CA ARG A 408 27.16 -151.28 58.19
C ARG A 408 27.35 -152.48 57.25
N ASP A 409 28.10 -152.30 56.17
CA ASP A 409 28.30 -153.34 55.15
C ASP A 409 29.10 -154.53 55.72
N LEU A 410 30.11 -154.27 56.56
CA LEU A 410 30.85 -155.30 57.29
C LEU A 410 29.94 -156.07 58.27
N LEU A 411 29.05 -155.37 58.98
CA LEU A 411 28.10 -156.00 59.91
C LEU A 411 27.13 -156.93 59.17
N ALA A 412 26.59 -156.48 58.03
CA ALA A 412 25.72 -157.30 57.20
C ALA A 412 26.43 -158.57 56.69
N GLN A 413 27.71 -158.44 56.30
CA GLN A 413 28.52 -159.58 55.85
C GLN A 413 28.80 -160.58 56.97
N THR A 414 29.15 -160.12 58.17
CA THR A 414 29.41 -161.00 59.32
C THR A 414 28.15 -161.74 59.79
N VAL A 415 26.99 -161.09 59.81
CA VAL A 415 25.71 -161.76 60.12
C VAL A 415 25.39 -162.83 59.07
N GLY A 416 25.55 -162.52 57.78
CA GLY A 416 25.36 -163.51 56.71
C GLY A 416 26.30 -164.72 56.81
N ALA A 417 27.56 -164.49 57.21
CA ALA A 417 28.54 -165.57 57.42
C ALA A 417 28.19 -166.46 58.63
N ILE A 418 27.64 -165.88 59.69
CA ILE A 418 27.18 -166.62 60.88
C ILE A 418 25.94 -167.48 60.54
N GLU A 419 25.05 -167.00 59.68
CA GLU A 419 23.87 -167.74 59.23
C GLU A 419 24.19 -168.92 58.31
N ALA A 420 25.24 -168.82 57.48
CA ALA A 420 25.65 -169.90 56.58
C ALA A 420 26.42 -171.05 57.27
N ASN A 421 27.06 -170.79 58.42
CA ASN A 421 28.00 -171.71 59.07
C ASN A 421 27.37 -172.67 60.10
N GLY A 422 26.08 -172.97 60.02
CA GLY A 422 25.68 -174.24 60.64
C GLY A 422 24.31 -174.74 60.27
N ASP A 423 24.13 -176.02 60.59
CA ASP A 423 23.06 -176.89 60.09
C ASP A 423 21.64 -176.44 60.48
N VAL A 424 21.50 -175.40 61.32
CA VAL A 424 20.22 -174.77 61.69
C VAL A 424 20.41 -173.27 61.95
N THR A 425 19.39 -172.46 61.63
CA THR A 425 19.38 -170.99 61.75
C THR A 425 19.71 -170.52 63.17
N LEU A 426 20.29 -169.32 63.31
CA LEU A 426 20.71 -168.75 64.60
C LEU A 426 19.54 -168.71 65.60
N THR A 427 18.33 -168.42 65.09
CA THR A 427 17.07 -168.43 65.83
C THR A 427 16.76 -169.79 66.46
N ALA A 428 16.96 -170.89 65.73
CA ALA A 428 16.71 -172.24 66.24
C ALA A 428 17.70 -172.67 67.33
N ARG A 429 18.96 -172.19 67.29
CA ARG A 429 19.96 -172.46 68.34
C ARG A 429 19.63 -171.70 69.63
N VAL A 430 19.14 -170.47 69.53
CA VAL A 430 18.66 -169.68 70.67
C VAL A 430 17.46 -170.37 71.36
N ASP A 431 16.55 -170.97 70.58
CA ASP A 431 15.43 -171.75 71.14
C ASP A 431 15.86 -173.03 71.85
N ALA A 432 16.85 -173.75 71.31
CA ALA A 432 17.41 -174.95 71.95
C ALA A 432 18.08 -174.63 73.30
N LEU A 433 18.86 -173.54 73.36
CA LEU A 433 19.49 -173.07 74.61
C LEU A 433 18.44 -172.69 75.66
N THR A 434 17.33 -172.08 75.23
CA THR A 434 16.24 -171.68 76.12
C THR A 434 15.50 -172.89 76.73
N ARG A 435 15.38 -174.01 75.98
CA ARG A 435 14.83 -175.27 76.53
C ARG A 435 15.79 -175.93 77.52
N SER A 436 17.09 -175.98 77.20
CA SER A 436 18.11 -176.53 78.09
C SER A 436 18.16 -175.78 79.44
N LYS A 437 18.04 -174.45 79.42
CA LYS A 437 17.98 -173.64 80.65
C LYS A 437 16.81 -174.02 81.56
N ARG A 438 15.60 -174.19 81.00
CA ARG A 438 14.41 -174.59 81.78
C ARG A 438 14.58 -175.97 82.42
N GLU A 439 15.21 -176.91 81.71
CA GLU A 439 15.44 -178.26 82.23
C GLU A 439 16.43 -178.26 83.42
N VAL A 440 17.45 -177.39 83.40
CA VAL A 440 18.39 -177.23 84.51
C VAL A 440 17.72 -176.61 85.74
N GLU A 441 16.85 -175.62 85.55
CA GLU A 441 16.08 -174.99 86.64
C GLU A 441 15.16 -176.00 87.35
N ASP A 442 14.53 -176.91 86.60
CA ASP A 442 13.63 -177.95 87.15
C ASP A 442 14.39 -179.02 87.95
N ARG A 443 15.62 -179.36 87.55
CA ARG A 443 16.50 -180.26 88.32
C ARG A 443 16.98 -179.63 89.62
N LEU A 444 17.24 -178.32 89.61
CA LEU A 444 17.64 -177.56 90.80
C LEU A 444 16.53 -177.53 91.86
N ALA A 445 15.27 -177.34 91.44
CA ALA A 445 14.12 -177.35 92.35
C ALA A 445 13.99 -178.70 93.10
N ARG A 446 14.16 -179.83 92.40
CA ARG A 446 14.08 -181.17 93.01
C ARG A 446 15.20 -181.46 94.02
N ILE A 447 16.39 -180.88 93.82
CA ILE A 447 17.51 -181.03 94.75
C ILE A 447 17.21 -180.29 96.07
N PHE A 448 16.59 -179.11 96.00
CA PHE A 448 16.18 -178.36 97.19
C PHE A 448 15.12 -179.10 98.02
N ASP A 449 14.16 -179.78 97.39
CA ASP A 449 13.16 -180.58 98.10
C ASP A 449 13.77 -181.78 98.84
N ASN A 450 14.75 -182.46 98.24
CA ASN A 450 15.46 -183.57 98.89
C ASN A 450 16.30 -183.11 100.10
N PHE A 451 16.88 -181.90 100.05
CA PHE A 451 17.61 -181.34 101.19
C PHE A 451 16.67 -181.00 102.37
N ASN A 452 15.47 -180.48 102.08
CA ASN A 452 14.46 -180.22 103.12
C ASN A 452 13.97 -181.51 103.80
N ALA A 453 13.83 -182.60 103.05
CA ALA A 453 13.47 -183.91 103.62
C ALA A 453 14.57 -184.49 104.54
N LEU A 454 15.84 -184.25 104.21
CA LEU A 454 16.99 -184.66 105.03
C LEU A 454 17.08 -183.89 106.35
N ASP A 455 16.73 -182.61 106.34
CA ASP A 455 16.73 -181.77 107.56
C ASP A 455 15.56 -182.13 108.51
N ALA A 456 14.42 -182.56 107.97
CA ALA A 456 13.31 -183.10 108.75
C ALA A 456 13.69 -184.42 109.47
N LEU A 457 14.36 -185.34 108.78
CA LEU A 457 14.87 -186.60 109.37
C LEU A 457 15.88 -186.34 110.51
N ARG A 458 16.73 -185.34 110.35
CA ARG A 458 17.69 -184.92 111.39
C ARG A 458 16.97 -184.41 112.64
N LYS A 459 15.87 -183.67 112.46
CA LYS A 459 15.05 -183.12 113.56
C LYS A 459 14.31 -184.22 114.33
N ASP A 460 13.80 -185.22 113.64
CA ASP A 460 13.12 -186.38 114.27
C ASP A 460 14.08 -187.24 115.10
N ILE A 461 15.31 -187.49 114.61
CA ILE A 461 16.34 -188.20 115.38
C ILE A 461 16.68 -187.43 116.67
N GLY A 462 16.84 -186.10 116.58
CA GLY A 462 17.05 -185.25 117.75
C GLY A 462 15.90 -185.29 118.77
N GLY A 463 14.66 -185.37 118.27
CA GLY A 463 13.46 -185.52 119.10
C GLY A 463 13.44 -186.83 119.88
N ILE A 464 13.75 -187.96 119.22
CA ILE A 464 13.75 -189.28 119.84
C ILE A 464 14.80 -189.38 120.97
N PHE A 465 16.00 -188.83 120.77
CA PHE A 465 17.03 -188.80 121.82
C PHE A 465 16.63 -187.95 123.02
N SER A 466 15.90 -186.84 122.81
CA SER A 466 15.31 -186.03 123.88
C SER A 466 14.28 -186.84 124.69
N THR A 467 13.44 -187.63 124.03
CA THR A 467 12.40 -188.43 124.67
C THR A 467 12.99 -189.58 125.49
N ILE A 468 14.04 -190.25 124.99
CA ILE A 468 14.78 -191.29 125.74
C ILE A 468 15.48 -190.69 126.98
N ARG A 469 16.03 -189.48 126.86
CA ARG A 469 16.68 -188.81 128.00
C ARG A 469 15.70 -188.43 129.11
N ASN A 470 14.50 -187.98 128.74
CA ASN A 470 13.47 -187.58 129.70
C ASN A 470 12.79 -188.78 130.39
N SER A 471 12.67 -189.93 129.73
CA SER A 471 12.13 -191.14 130.38
C SER A 471 13.12 -191.76 131.37
N LEU A 472 14.44 -191.68 131.10
CA LEU A 472 15.46 -192.19 132.03
C LEU A 472 15.57 -191.37 133.33
N ASN A 473 15.32 -190.05 133.27
CA ASN A 473 15.37 -189.17 134.44
C ASN A 473 14.17 -189.31 135.39
N ARG A 474 13.15 -190.10 135.06
CA ARG A 474 11.93 -190.25 135.87
C ARG A 474 11.86 -191.55 136.69
N ILE A 475 12.91 -192.39 136.62
CA ILE A 475 13.08 -193.62 137.42
C ILE A 475 14.09 -193.38 138.58
N GLY A 476 14.43 -192.12 138.87
CA GLY A 476 15.17 -191.70 140.07
C GLY A 476 14.28 -190.94 141.04
#